data_AF-A0A7J5Z6A3-F1
#
_entry.id   AF-A0A7J5Z6A3-F1
#
_cell.length_a   1.000
_cell.length_b   1.000
_cell.length_c   1.000
_cell.angle_alpha   90.00
_cell.angle_beta   90.00
_cell.angle_gamma   90.00
#
_symmetry.space_group_name_H-M   'P 1'
#
loop_
_entity.id
_entity.type
_entity.pdbx_description
1 polymer ?
#
loop_
_entity_poly.entity_id
_entity_poly.type
_entity_poly.pdbx_seq_one_letter_code
_entity_poly.pdbx_strand_id
1 'polypeptide(L)'
;MYLKMGLVQMSAVRMYWEKDTQYSPVSDVMSRNRFQYLLTSLHFVNNLKVSEMEKKDKLWKLRPWLDTFREKCLQVVPEEHNSVDEMMIPFKGKFSSIKPHPWGFKMWVRTGISGMICDFDVYQGSVDGIRAKSEFGLSGDVVMKLASTLPECQNYKIYADNYFTCVPLVVKLLDRGIHYVGTARQVSLPNCNLEDEKSLKEKGTGSFDTRVEANHNICAVKWYDSRAVTLVSSFAGPDPVQKIQRWDKANKTYVEVERPSIVGTYNKYMGGVDLLDSFTAKYKSPMKSGRWYVYIFWHTIILAVINAWLLYKRDCKALKMPKQEILNRRQFQADLASSLILVNTAPTVTSRSPLNAQKRPSSGDGSPPNGPHPRDPTLHWMYART
;
A
#
# COMPACT_ATOMS: atom_id res chain seq x y z
N MET A 1 -8.75 -21.11 -7.72
CA MET A 1 -10.18 -20.84 -7.42
C MET A 1 -10.44 -19.47 -6.81
N TYR A 2 -9.90 -19.11 -5.63
CA TYR A 2 -10.19 -17.80 -5.01
C TYR A 2 -9.83 -16.60 -5.89
N LEU A 3 -8.76 -16.69 -6.67
CA LEU A 3 -8.41 -15.65 -7.65
C LEU A 3 -9.49 -15.49 -8.74
N LYS A 4 -10.16 -16.57 -9.17
CA LYS A 4 -11.30 -16.52 -10.10
C LYS A 4 -12.54 -15.91 -9.44
N MET A 5 -12.84 -16.32 -8.20
CA MET A 5 -13.94 -15.74 -7.41
C MET A 5 -13.74 -14.24 -7.15
N GLY A 6 -12.49 -13.77 -7.06
CA GLY A 6 -12.19 -12.34 -6.98
C GLY A 6 -12.51 -11.58 -8.27
N LEU A 7 -12.42 -12.23 -9.43
CA LEU A 7 -12.75 -11.63 -10.73
C LEU A 7 -14.26 -11.63 -11.02
N VAL A 8 -14.97 -12.63 -10.53
CA VAL A 8 -16.44 -12.78 -10.66
C VAL A 8 -17.00 -13.01 -9.28
N GLN A 9 -17.45 -11.95 -8.60
CA GLN A 9 -17.96 -12.03 -7.23
C GLN A 9 -19.45 -12.39 -7.22
N MET A 10 -19.78 -13.48 -6.53
CA MET A 10 -21.16 -13.84 -6.17
C MET A 10 -21.48 -13.45 -4.72
N SER A 11 -22.76 -13.32 -4.40
CA SER A 11 -23.21 -12.92 -3.06
C SER A 11 -22.87 -13.96 -1.97
N ALA A 12 -22.73 -15.24 -2.33
CA ALA A 12 -22.26 -16.29 -1.44
C ALA A 12 -21.33 -17.29 -2.16
N VAL A 13 -20.36 -17.83 -1.43
CA VAL A 13 -19.39 -18.81 -1.98
C VAL A 13 -20.07 -20.09 -2.47
N ARG A 14 -21.20 -20.50 -1.88
CA ARG A 14 -21.91 -21.72 -2.34
C ARG A 14 -22.48 -21.59 -3.76
N MET A 15 -22.79 -20.36 -4.20
CA MET A 15 -23.46 -20.09 -5.48
C MET A 15 -22.62 -20.49 -6.68
N TYR A 16 -21.28 -20.49 -6.57
CA TYR A 16 -20.43 -20.96 -7.67
C TYR A 16 -20.70 -22.42 -8.08
N TRP A 17 -21.37 -23.21 -7.24
CA TRP A 17 -21.77 -24.60 -7.49
C TRP A 17 -23.28 -24.83 -7.52
N GLU A 18 -24.10 -23.78 -7.35
CA GLU A 18 -25.56 -23.92 -7.42
C GLU A 18 -25.98 -24.07 -8.89
N LYS A 19 -26.98 -24.90 -9.17
CA LYS A 19 -27.38 -25.28 -10.53
C LYS A 19 -27.62 -24.07 -11.45
N ASP A 20 -28.32 -23.06 -10.96
CA ASP A 20 -28.75 -21.91 -11.77
C ASP A 20 -27.68 -20.80 -11.88
N THR A 21 -26.68 -20.82 -10.99
CA THR A 21 -25.62 -19.79 -10.93
C THR A 21 -24.22 -20.39 -11.09
N GLN A 22 -24.15 -21.65 -11.52
CA GLN A 22 -22.89 -22.39 -11.62
C GLN A 22 -21.88 -21.61 -12.45
N TYR A 23 -20.67 -21.50 -11.92
CA TYR A 23 -19.56 -20.86 -12.61
C TYR A 23 -18.45 -21.87 -12.85
N SER A 24 -18.46 -22.47 -14.05
CA SER A 24 -17.54 -23.52 -14.50
C SER A 24 -16.07 -23.30 -14.12
N PRO A 25 -15.47 -22.09 -14.30
CA PRO A 25 -14.08 -21.83 -13.90
C PRO A 25 -13.77 -21.99 -12.41
N VAL A 26 -14.79 -22.16 -11.57
CA VAL A 26 -14.68 -22.49 -10.15
C VAL A 26 -15.24 -23.88 -9.88
N SER A 27 -16.47 -24.18 -10.34
CA SER A 27 -17.17 -25.42 -9.99
C SER A 27 -16.45 -26.67 -10.47
N ASP A 28 -15.82 -26.59 -11.63
CA ASP A 28 -15.27 -27.75 -12.33
C ASP A 28 -13.87 -28.10 -11.80
N VAL A 29 -13.26 -27.19 -11.03
CA VAL A 29 -11.93 -27.40 -10.41
C VAL A 29 -12.00 -28.42 -9.28
N MET A 30 -13.04 -28.33 -8.43
CA MET A 30 -13.31 -29.32 -7.37
C MET A 30 -14.74 -29.17 -6.85
N SER A 31 -15.27 -30.24 -6.25
CA SER A 31 -16.57 -30.20 -5.62
C SER A 31 -16.62 -29.18 -4.46
N ARG A 32 -17.80 -28.59 -4.26
CA ARG A 32 -18.08 -27.68 -3.13
C ARG A 32 -17.68 -28.26 -1.79
N ASN A 33 -17.98 -29.55 -1.57
CA ASN A 33 -17.69 -30.23 -0.30
C ASN A 33 -16.19 -30.36 -0.08
N ARG A 34 -15.41 -30.72 -1.11
CA ARG A 34 -13.94 -30.75 -1.04
C ARG A 34 -13.37 -29.38 -0.76
N PHE A 35 -13.85 -28.35 -1.47
CA PHE A 35 -13.43 -26.97 -1.25
C PHE A 35 -13.66 -26.51 0.20
N GLN A 36 -14.86 -26.77 0.75
CA GLN A 36 -15.21 -26.41 2.12
C GLN A 36 -14.36 -27.16 3.16
N TYR A 37 -14.12 -28.47 2.94
CA TYR A 37 -13.29 -29.30 3.79
C TYR A 37 -11.83 -28.80 3.83
N LEU A 38 -11.23 -28.51 2.67
CA LEU A 38 -9.87 -27.98 2.61
C LEU A 38 -9.75 -26.64 3.33
N LEU A 39 -10.77 -25.78 3.21
CA LEU A 39 -10.79 -24.48 3.88
C LEU A 39 -10.85 -24.62 5.41
N THR A 40 -11.45 -25.67 5.95
CA THR A 40 -11.46 -25.93 7.40
C THR A 40 -10.16 -26.53 7.91
N SER A 41 -9.45 -27.26 7.04
CA SER A 41 -8.21 -27.98 7.38
C SER A 41 -6.91 -27.21 7.13
N LEU A 42 -6.98 -26.01 6.52
CA LEU A 42 -5.79 -25.20 6.25
C LEU A 42 -5.09 -24.76 7.55
N HIS A 43 -3.82 -25.14 7.73
CA HIS A 43 -2.96 -24.78 8.86
C HIS A 43 -1.52 -24.55 8.37
N PHE A 44 -0.76 -23.70 9.06
CA PHE A 44 0.63 -23.35 8.70
C PHE A 44 1.65 -23.80 9.75
N VAL A 45 1.17 -24.30 10.89
CA VAL A 45 1.98 -24.79 12.01
C VAL A 45 1.31 -26.02 12.61
N ASN A 46 2.11 -26.95 13.13
CA ASN A 46 1.61 -28.06 13.93
C ASN A 46 1.31 -27.58 15.36
N ASN A 47 0.03 -27.30 15.65
CA ASN A 47 -0.43 -26.80 16.95
C ASN A 47 -0.05 -27.69 18.15
N LEU A 48 0.21 -28.99 17.93
CA LEU A 48 0.57 -29.95 18.99
C LEU A 48 2.05 -29.86 19.40
N LYS A 49 2.88 -29.17 18.61
CA LYS A 49 4.33 -29.06 18.83
C LYS A 49 4.79 -27.65 19.21
N VAL A 50 3.88 -26.68 19.30
CA VAL A 50 4.23 -25.27 19.57
C VAL A 50 4.49 -25.07 21.05
N SER A 51 5.68 -24.56 21.36
CA SER A 51 6.10 -24.19 22.71
C SER A 51 5.36 -22.97 23.25
N GLU A 52 5.33 -22.80 24.58
CA GLU A 52 4.78 -21.60 25.20
C GLU A 52 5.55 -20.32 24.83
N MET A 53 6.85 -20.45 24.51
CA MET A 53 7.66 -19.33 24.04
C MET A 53 7.20 -18.85 22.66
N GLU A 54 6.95 -19.76 21.73
CA GLU A 54 6.43 -19.42 20.39
C GLU A 54 5.04 -18.80 20.47
N LYS A 55 4.19 -19.23 21.41
CA LYS A 55 2.86 -18.64 21.62
C LYS A 55 2.88 -17.18 22.08
N LYS A 56 4.02 -16.66 22.56
CA LYS A 56 4.19 -15.22 22.85
C LYS A 56 4.11 -14.36 21.60
N ASP A 57 4.53 -14.89 20.44
CA ASP A 57 4.26 -14.27 19.16
C ASP A 57 2.77 -14.44 18.85
N LYS A 58 1.98 -13.37 18.89
CA LYS A 58 0.54 -13.48 18.67
C LYS A 58 0.21 -13.94 17.24
N LEU A 59 1.18 -13.87 16.32
CA LEU A 59 1.06 -14.35 14.94
C LEU A 59 1.58 -15.78 14.72
N TRP A 60 1.93 -16.53 15.78
CA TRP A 60 2.57 -17.85 15.69
C TRP A 60 1.87 -18.81 14.71
N LYS A 61 0.53 -18.79 14.62
CA LYS A 61 -0.25 -19.65 13.71
C LYS A 61 0.03 -19.43 12.23
N LEU A 62 0.61 -18.29 11.86
CA LEU A 62 0.92 -17.89 10.49
C LEU A 62 2.39 -17.50 10.30
N ARG A 63 3.19 -17.51 11.37
CA ARG A 63 4.57 -16.99 11.35
C ARG A 63 5.41 -17.56 10.20
N PRO A 64 5.46 -18.89 9.96
CA PRO A 64 6.28 -19.42 8.86
C PRO A 64 5.86 -18.90 7.48
N TRP A 65 4.56 -18.68 7.26
CA TRP A 65 4.05 -18.11 6.02
C TRP A 65 4.43 -16.63 5.87
N LEU A 66 4.27 -15.84 6.94
CA LEU A 66 4.64 -14.41 6.92
C LEU A 66 6.13 -14.23 6.65
N ASP A 67 6.97 -15.05 7.25
CA ASP A 67 8.42 -15.00 7.06
C ASP A 67 8.79 -15.37 5.61
N THR A 68 8.17 -16.42 5.07
CA THR A 68 8.35 -16.81 3.66
C THR A 68 7.90 -15.70 2.70
N PHE A 69 6.73 -15.10 2.95
CA PHE A 69 6.23 -14.02 2.11
C PHE A 69 7.11 -12.78 2.19
N ARG A 70 7.55 -12.41 3.40
CA ARG A 70 8.48 -11.30 3.63
C ARG A 70 9.80 -11.52 2.89
N GLU A 71 10.38 -12.73 2.96
CA GLU A 71 11.59 -13.07 2.21
C GLU A 71 11.42 -12.79 0.71
N LYS A 72 10.26 -13.14 0.11
CA LYS A 72 10.00 -12.84 -1.30
C LYS A 72 9.80 -11.36 -1.59
N CYS A 73 9.21 -10.60 -0.67
CA CYS A 73 9.16 -9.14 -0.80
C CYS A 73 10.57 -8.52 -0.75
N LEU A 74 11.46 -9.02 0.10
CA LEU A 74 12.82 -8.52 0.25
C LEU A 74 13.72 -8.81 -0.97
N GLN A 75 13.36 -9.78 -1.81
CA GLN A 75 14.05 -10.03 -3.09
C GLN A 75 13.72 -8.98 -4.16
N VAL A 76 12.69 -8.15 -3.93
CA VAL A 76 12.36 -7.05 -4.84
C VAL A 76 13.38 -5.93 -4.65
N VAL A 77 14.11 -5.60 -5.72
CA VAL A 77 14.96 -4.40 -5.74
C VAL A 77 14.08 -3.16 -5.51
N PRO A 78 14.28 -2.41 -4.41
CA PRO A 78 13.47 -1.25 -4.09
C PRO A 78 13.69 -0.11 -5.09
N GLU A 79 12.64 0.66 -5.35
CA GLU A 79 12.73 1.94 -6.04
C GLU A 79 13.43 2.96 -5.13
N GLU A 80 14.03 4.02 -5.69
CA GLU A 80 14.76 5.05 -4.90
C GLU A 80 13.85 5.70 -3.84
N HIS A 81 12.62 6.02 -4.23
CA HIS A 81 11.63 6.65 -3.38
C HIS A 81 10.70 5.59 -2.77
N ASN A 82 10.63 5.56 -1.43
CA ASN A 82 9.87 4.57 -0.67
C ASN A 82 8.89 5.25 0.28
N SER A 83 7.64 4.84 0.31
CA SER A 83 6.68 5.27 1.34
C SER A 83 6.58 4.24 2.46
N VAL A 84 6.50 4.71 3.71
CA VAL A 84 6.18 3.90 4.88
C VAL A 84 4.87 4.39 5.47
N ASP A 85 3.90 3.48 5.56
CA ASP A 85 2.59 3.77 6.15
C ASP A 85 1.93 2.49 6.67
N GLU A 86 0.73 2.63 7.22
CA GLU A 86 -0.17 1.55 7.59
C GLU A 86 -1.09 1.12 6.44
N MET A 87 -1.38 -0.18 6.45
CA MET A 87 -2.42 -0.80 5.66
C MET A 87 -3.36 -1.58 6.58
N MET A 88 -4.65 -1.57 6.26
CA MET A 88 -5.67 -2.30 7.00
C MET A 88 -6.11 -3.57 6.27
N ILE A 89 -5.97 -4.72 6.94
CA ILE A 89 -6.49 -6.01 6.47
C ILE A 89 -7.91 -6.18 7.01
N PRO A 90 -8.97 -6.12 6.18
CA PRO A 90 -10.35 -6.07 6.67
C PRO A 90 -10.75 -7.34 7.43
N PHE A 91 -11.24 -7.17 8.67
CA PHE A 91 -11.75 -8.27 9.50
C PHE A 91 -12.81 -7.79 10.50
N LYS A 92 -14.02 -8.36 10.40
CA LYS A 92 -15.18 -8.01 11.25
C LYS A 92 -15.43 -8.98 12.42
N GLY A 93 -14.56 -9.96 12.66
CA GLY A 93 -14.73 -10.92 13.77
C GLY A 93 -14.30 -10.38 15.14
N LYS A 94 -14.72 -11.08 16.20
CA LYS A 94 -14.33 -10.82 17.60
C LYS A 94 -12.97 -11.47 17.88
N PHE A 95 -11.89 -10.67 17.87
CA PHE A 95 -10.61 -11.07 18.46
C PHE A 95 -9.97 -9.84 19.11
N SER A 96 -9.73 -9.88 20.41
CA SER A 96 -9.47 -8.68 21.24
C SER A 96 -8.01 -8.34 21.49
N SER A 97 -7.03 -9.21 21.18
CA SER A 97 -5.62 -8.97 21.57
C SER A 97 -4.65 -8.58 20.44
N ILE A 98 -5.02 -8.80 19.17
CA ILE A 98 -4.21 -8.45 17.98
C ILE A 98 -4.88 -7.35 17.15
N LYS A 99 -6.15 -7.05 17.39
CA LYS A 99 -6.95 -6.11 16.60
C LYS A 99 -6.87 -4.71 17.24
N PRO A 100 -5.99 -3.80 16.75
CA PRO A 100 -5.95 -2.42 17.25
C PRO A 100 -7.19 -1.61 16.85
N HIS A 101 -7.90 -2.03 15.80
CA HIS A 101 -8.88 -1.19 15.14
C HIS A 101 -10.18 -1.96 14.87
N PRO A 102 -11.38 -1.37 15.08
CA PRO A 102 -12.68 -2.00 14.81
C PRO A 102 -12.82 -2.67 13.43
N TRP A 103 -12.02 -2.25 12.44
CA TRP A 103 -12.18 -2.60 11.03
C TRP A 103 -11.21 -3.70 10.54
N GLY A 104 -10.19 -4.10 11.30
CA GLY A 104 -9.26 -5.13 10.81
C GLY A 104 -7.93 -5.26 11.54
N PHE A 105 -7.01 -6.03 10.95
CA PHE A 105 -5.61 -6.10 11.37
C PHE A 105 -4.83 -4.95 10.75
N LYS A 106 -3.90 -4.37 11.51
CA LYS A 106 -3.00 -3.32 11.02
C LYS A 106 -1.68 -3.96 10.58
N MET A 107 -1.17 -3.53 9.44
CA MET A 107 0.12 -3.93 8.90
C MET A 107 0.89 -2.66 8.55
N TRP A 108 2.13 -2.54 9.02
CA TRP A 108 3.05 -1.50 8.59
C TRP A 108 3.75 -1.96 7.33
N VAL A 109 3.85 -1.09 6.33
CA VAL A 109 4.31 -1.47 4.99
C VAL A 109 5.32 -0.46 4.48
N ARG A 110 6.38 -0.95 3.84
CA ARG A 110 7.26 -0.16 2.97
C ARG A 110 7.01 -0.51 1.52
N THR A 111 6.65 0.47 0.71
CA THR A 111 6.39 0.32 -0.72
C THR A 111 7.25 1.27 -1.56
N GLY A 112 7.52 0.89 -2.81
CA GLY A 112 7.97 1.84 -3.83
C GLY A 112 6.81 2.74 -4.33
N ILE A 113 7.14 3.75 -5.12
CA ILE A 113 6.17 4.66 -5.77
C ILE A 113 5.18 3.94 -6.69
N SER A 114 5.55 2.76 -7.20
CA SER A 114 4.65 1.92 -8.00
C SER A 114 3.59 1.18 -7.17
N GLY A 115 3.65 1.27 -5.84
CA GLY A 115 2.84 0.49 -4.91
C GLY A 115 3.37 -0.93 -4.70
N MET A 116 4.58 -1.23 -5.17
CA MET A 116 5.22 -2.53 -4.99
C MET A 116 5.71 -2.68 -3.53
N ILE A 117 5.25 -3.72 -2.84
CA ILE A 117 5.63 -3.97 -1.44
C ILE A 117 7.04 -4.55 -1.37
N CYS A 118 7.90 -3.93 -0.56
CA CYS A 118 9.29 -4.32 -0.38
C CYS A 118 9.53 -4.94 1.01
N ASP A 119 8.91 -4.39 2.06
CA ASP A 119 8.99 -4.94 3.42
C ASP A 119 7.69 -4.64 4.20
N PHE A 120 7.39 -5.40 5.24
CA PHE A 120 6.24 -5.18 6.10
C PHE A 120 6.41 -5.77 7.50
N ASP A 121 5.55 -5.31 8.42
CA ASP A 121 5.41 -5.88 9.75
C ASP A 121 3.95 -5.85 10.20
N VAL A 122 3.42 -6.99 10.63
CA VAL A 122 2.02 -7.07 11.09
C VAL A 122 1.96 -6.66 12.56
N TYR A 123 1.16 -5.63 12.85
CA TYR A 123 1.02 -5.11 14.19
C TYR A 123 0.33 -6.12 15.12
N GLN A 124 0.91 -6.32 16.30
CA GLN A 124 0.48 -7.35 17.25
C GLN A 124 -0.18 -6.79 18.53
N GLY A 125 -0.60 -5.52 18.56
CA GLY A 125 -1.05 -4.88 19.80
C GLY A 125 0.10 -4.26 20.60
N SER A 126 -0.23 -3.54 21.68
CA SER A 126 0.77 -3.14 22.66
C SER A 126 1.35 -4.39 23.32
N VAL A 127 2.65 -4.39 23.51
CA VAL A 127 3.31 -5.33 24.42
C VAL A 127 3.56 -4.54 25.68
N ASP A 128 2.61 -4.60 26.61
CA ASP A 128 2.70 -3.84 27.85
C ASP A 128 3.99 -4.21 28.60
N GLY A 129 4.83 -3.22 28.87
CA GLY A 129 5.96 -3.32 29.81
C GLY A 129 7.25 -4.03 29.36
N ILE A 130 7.33 -4.62 28.17
CA ILE A 130 8.52 -5.45 27.79
C ILE A 130 9.53 -4.71 26.90
N ARG A 131 9.09 -3.72 26.11
CA ARG A 131 9.99 -3.02 25.19
C ARG A 131 10.44 -1.70 25.82
N ALA A 132 11.75 -1.59 26.13
CA ALA A 132 12.34 -0.30 26.43
C ALA A 132 11.98 0.68 25.32
N LYS A 133 11.46 1.86 25.68
CA LYS A 133 11.14 2.89 24.68
C LYS A 133 12.45 3.33 24.05
N SER A 134 12.59 3.10 22.74
CA SER A 134 13.71 3.68 22.00
C SER A 134 13.59 5.21 21.98
N GLU A 135 14.67 5.87 21.61
CA GLU A 135 14.69 7.32 21.39
C GLU A 135 13.72 7.77 20.27
N PHE A 136 13.30 6.86 19.38
CA PHE A 136 12.37 7.13 18.28
C PHE A 136 10.90 6.88 18.66
N GLY A 137 10.65 6.19 19.77
CA GLY A 137 9.34 5.66 20.12
C GLY A 137 8.87 4.52 19.20
N LEU A 138 7.67 4.00 19.46
CA LEU A 138 7.14 2.83 18.74
C LEU A 138 7.02 3.05 17.22
N SER A 139 6.56 4.21 16.80
CA SER A 139 6.34 4.50 15.38
C SER A 139 7.65 4.75 14.64
N GLY A 140 8.63 5.42 15.24
CA GLY A 140 9.97 5.54 14.68
C GLY A 140 10.70 4.20 14.59
N ASP A 141 10.52 3.31 15.58
CA ASP A 141 11.05 1.93 15.54
C ASP A 141 10.53 1.13 14.34
N VAL A 142 9.27 1.36 13.95
CA VAL A 142 8.67 0.74 12.76
C VAL A 142 9.40 1.19 11.51
N VAL A 143 9.64 2.51 11.35
CA VAL A 143 10.39 3.03 10.20
C VAL A 143 11.81 2.47 10.19
N MET A 144 12.52 2.50 11.32
CA MET A 144 13.87 1.94 11.42
C MET A 144 13.91 0.45 11.05
N LYS A 145 12.93 -0.33 11.53
CA LYS A 145 12.83 -1.76 11.19
C LYS A 145 12.60 -1.95 9.68
N LEU A 146 11.66 -1.24 9.07
CA LEU A 146 11.37 -1.39 7.64
C LEU A 146 12.47 -0.81 6.74
N ALA A 147 13.21 0.19 7.22
CA ALA A 147 14.37 0.77 6.56
C ALA A 147 15.65 -0.06 6.74
N SER A 148 15.69 -0.99 7.70
CA SER A 148 16.88 -1.84 7.94
C SER A 148 17.23 -2.71 6.73
N THR A 149 16.26 -2.98 5.86
CA THR A 149 16.42 -3.78 4.64
C THR A 149 16.72 -2.95 3.39
N LEU A 150 16.89 -1.64 3.53
CA LEU A 150 17.42 -0.78 2.46
C LEU A 150 18.96 -0.79 2.50
N PRO A 151 19.62 -0.89 1.33
CA PRO A 151 21.06 -0.64 1.24
C PRO A 151 21.43 0.76 1.72
N GLU A 152 22.49 0.85 2.50
CA GLU A 152 23.00 2.11 3.04
C GLU A 152 23.80 2.88 1.99
N CYS A 153 23.82 4.21 2.10
CA CYS A 153 24.58 5.11 1.22
C CYS A 153 24.27 4.97 -0.29
N GLN A 154 23.07 4.50 -0.66
CA GLN A 154 22.61 4.38 -2.05
C GLN A 154 21.52 5.37 -2.43
N ASN A 155 21.44 6.51 -1.72
CA ASN A 155 20.52 7.61 -2.04
C ASN A 155 19.02 7.24 -1.95
N TYR A 156 18.68 6.17 -1.23
CA TYR A 156 17.29 5.81 -0.94
C TYR A 156 16.61 6.87 -0.08
N LYS A 157 15.30 7.05 -0.30
CA LYS A 157 14.49 8.10 0.33
C LYS A 157 13.23 7.51 0.92
N ILE A 158 12.94 7.84 2.19
CA ILE A 158 11.74 7.42 2.89
C ILE A 158 10.78 8.60 3.02
N TYR A 159 9.50 8.33 2.74
CA TYR A 159 8.38 9.23 2.91
C TYR A 159 7.42 8.63 3.93
N ALA A 160 7.03 9.39 4.96
CA ALA A 160 6.08 8.91 5.96
C ALA A 160 5.19 10.02 6.52
N ASP A 161 4.10 9.65 7.17
CA ASP A 161 3.19 10.60 7.80
C ASP A 161 3.69 11.09 9.18
N ASN A 162 2.86 11.91 9.83
CA ASN A 162 3.16 12.50 11.13
C ASN A 162 3.15 11.52 12.30
N TYR A 163 2.56 10.34 12.13
CA TYR A 163 2.58 9.30 13.15
C TYR A 163 4.00 8.73 13.30
N PHE A 164 4.77 8.67 12.21
CA PHE A 164 6.11 8.08 12.19
C PHE A 164 7.26 9.06 12.40
N THR A 165 7.01 10.37 12.27
CA THR A 165 8.09 11.36 12.17
C THR A 165 8.55 11.89 13.54
N CYS A 166 9.86 11.80 13.80
CA CYS A 166 10.58 12.51 14.86
C CYS A 166 12.01 12.85 14.43
N VAL A 167 12.61 13.93 14.97
CA VAL A 167 13.95 14.39 14.54
C VAL A 167 15.05 13.34 14.76
N PRO A 168 15.12 12.62 15.90
CA PRO A 168 16.16 11.60 16.08
C PRO A 168 16.12 10.50 15.01
N LEU A 169 14.91 10.12 14.55
CA LEU A 169 14.75 9.17 13.45
C LEU A 169 15.36 9.70 12.14
N VAL A 170 15.12 10.97 11.83
CA VAL A 170 15.64 11.61 10.60
C VAL A 170 17.16 11.64 10.61
N VAL A 171 17.76 12.04 11.74
CA VAL A 171 19.22 12.01 11.94
C VAL A 171 19.75 10.59 11.77
N LYS A 172 19.14 9.60 12.44
CA LYS A 172 19.62 8.22 12.40
C LYS A 172 19.56 7.59 11.01
N LEU A 173 18.54 7.91 10.22
CA LEU A 173 18.45 7.47 8.83
C LEU A 173 19.51 8.16 7.96
N LEU A 174 19.76 9.45 8.20
CA LEU A 174 20.80 10.19 7.50
C LEU A 174 22.20 9.62 7.77
N ASP A 175 22.50 9.21 9.01
CA ASP A 175 23.75 8.52 9.36
C ASP A 175 23.96 7.22 8.57
N ARG A 176 22.87 6.58 8.14
CA ARG A 176 22.86 5.36 7.29
C ARG A 176 22.86 5.70 5.79
N GLY A 177 22.99 6.96 5.43
CA GLY A 177 22.88 7.44 4.05
C GLY A 177 21.49 7.23 3.43
N ILE A 178 20.44 7.18 4.25
CA ILE A 178 19.04 7.08 3.83
C ILE A 178 18.37 8.42 4.13
N HIS A 179 17.84 9.07 3.10
CA HIS A 179 17.18 10.35 3.27
C HIS A 179 15.72 10.19 3.69
N TYR A 180 15.16 11.25 4.27
CA TYR A 180 13.79 11.23 4.79
C TYR A 180 13.04 12.53 4.46
N VAL A 181 11.73 12.42 4.18
CA VAL A 181 10.76 13.52 4.24
C VAL A 181 9.51 13.00 4.94
N GLY A 182 9.05 13.67 5.98
CA GLY A 182 7.78 13.31 6.62
C GLY A 182 7.00 14.52 7.06
N THR A 183 5.68 14.37 7.14
CA THR A 183 4.88 15.37 7.87
C THR A 183 5.19 15.25 9.36
N ALA A 184 5.17 16.33 10.11
CA ALA A 184 5.55 16.35 11.51
C ALA A 184 4.53 17.10 12.36
N ARG A 185 4.35 16.66 13.60
CA ARG A 185 3.64 17.43 14.62
C ARG A 185 4.64 18.33 15.36
N GLN A 186 4.18 19.44 15.92
CA GLN A 186 5.04 20.34 16.70
C GLN A 186 5.71 19.61 17.88
N VAL A 187 5.02 18.65 18.51
CA VAL A 187 5.57 17.82 19.60
C VAL A 187 6.79 16.99 19.14
N SER A 188 6.87 16.63 17.86
CA SER A 188 8.02 15.94 17.27
C SER A 188 9.22 16.87 17.00
N LEU A 189 9.05 18.18 17.21
CA LEU A 189 10.02 19.25 16.91
C LEU A 189 10.20 20.20 18.11
N PRO A 190 10.61 19.69 19.30
CA PRO A 190 10.59 20.45 20.55
C PRO A 190 11.45 21.73 20.54
N ASN A 191 12.52 21.76 19.75
CA ASN A 191 13.46 22.88 19.67
C ASN A 191 13.31 23.71 18.39
N CYS A 192 12.18 23.58 17.68
CA CYS A 192 11.93 24.27 16.42
C CYS A 192 10.75 25.24 16.55
N ASN A 193 11.05 26.53 16.65
CA ASN A 193 10.04 27.59 16.72
C ASN A 193 9.64 28.04 15.31
N LEU A 194 8.61 27.40 14.76
CA LEU A 194 7.95 27.78 13.52
C LEU A 194 6.80 28.74 13.81
N GLU A 195 6.48 29.62 12.87
CA GLU A 195 5.31 30.50 12.94
C GLU A 195 4.02 29.70 13.24
N ASP A 196 3.14 30.28 14.05
CA ASP A 196 1.87 29.65 14.38
C ASP A 196 0.90 29.67 13.17
N GLU A 197 -0.12 28.82 13.21
CA GLU A 197 -1.06 28.69 12.08
C GLU A 197 -1.88 29.97 11.84
N LYS A 198 -2.18 30.75 12.88
CA LYS A 198 -2.96 31.98 12.73
C LYS A 198 -2.13 33.03 11.98
N SER A 199 -0.86 33.20 12.35
CA SER A 199 0.08 34.10 11.66
C SER A 199 0.25 33.73 10.17
N LEU A 200 0.43 32.44 9.86
CA LEU A 200 0.53 31.98 8.47
C LEU A 200 -0.79 32.19 7.71
N LYS A 201 -1.94 31.95 8.34
CA LYS A 201 -3.25 32.19 7.75
C LYS A 201 -3.47 33.66 7.40
N GLU A 202 -3.04 34.59 8.26
CA GLU A 202 -3.12 36.03 8.02
C GLU A 202 -2.25 36.47 6.83
N LYS A 203 -1.12 35.80 6.60
CA LYS A 203 -0.27 35.99 5.41
C LYS A 203 -0.87 35.42 4.12
N GLY A 204 -1.91 34.61 4.22
CA GLY A 204 -2.65 34.04 3.09
C GLY A 204 -2.21 32.64 2.67
N THR A 205 -3.04 32.01 1.84
CA THR A 205 -2.79 30.67 1.26
C THR A 205 -1.50 30.68 0.44
N GLY A 206 -0.62 29.72 0.72
CA GLY A 206 0.70 29.61 0.11
C GLY A 206 1.83 30.10 1.01
N SER A 207 1.52 30.82 2.10
CA SER A 207 2.52 31.28 3.05
C SER A 207 3.24 30.09 3.72
N PHE A 208 4.51 30.30 4.03
CA PHE A 208 5.30 29.31 4.75
C PHE A 208 6.39 29.94 5.60
N ASP A 209 6.83 29.17 6.59
CA ASP A 209 7.98 29.46 7.44
C ASP A 209 8.96 28.28 7.41
N THR A 210 10.26 28.57 7.51
CA THR A 210 11.34 27.58 7.40
C THR A 210 12.37 27.74 8.51
N ARG A 211 12.82 26.60 9.05
CA ARG A 211 13.97 26.51 9.96
C ARG A 211 14.91 25.42 9.44
N VAL A 212 16.21 25.63 9.57
CA VAL A 212 17.23 24.62 9.26
C VAL A 212 18.08 24.40 10.50
N GLU A 213 18.21 23.15 10.90
CA GLU A 213 19.09 22.74 11.98
C GLU A 213 20.54 22.70 11.47
N ALA A 214 21.47 23.28 12.23
CA ALA A 214 22.81 23.58 11.73
C ALA A 214 23.75 22.37 11.64
N ASN A 215 23.58 21.33 12.48
CA ASN A 215 24.56 20.25 12.52
C ASN A 215 24.37 19.23 11.40
N HIS A 216 23.11 18.91 11.06
CA HIS A 216 22.76 17.87 10.07
C HIS A 216 22.05 18.46 8.84
N ASN A 217 21.84 19.78 8.79
CA ASN A 217 21.09 20.46 7.73
C ASN A 217 19.66 19.91 7.57
N ILE A 218 19.02 19.53 8.68
CA ILE A 218 17.62 19.08 8.66
C ILE A 218 16.72 20.31 8.51
N CYS A 219 15.92 20.32 7.45
CA CYS A 219 15.01 21.41 7.13
C CYS A 219 13.61 21.09 7.67
N ALA A 220 13.00 22.04 8.38
CA ALA A 220 11.59 22.03 8.75
C ALA A 220 10.88 23.17 8.03
N VAL A 221 9.80 22.85 7.31
CA VAL A 221 8.97 23.82 6.59
C VAL A 221 7.53 23.68 7.06
N LYS A 222 6.93 24.78 7.52
CA LYS A 222 5.49 24.85 7.79
C LYS A 222 4.82 25.65 6.71
N TRP A 223 3.91 25.03 5.98
CA TRP A 223 3.21 25.62 4.84
C TRP A 223 1.70 25.69 5.12
N TYR A 224 1.10 26.83 4.82
CA TYR A 224 -0.34 27.05 4.98
C TYR A 224 -1.03 27.03 3.62
N ASP A 225 -2.02 26.15 3.47
CA ASP A 225 -2.92 26.17 2.33
C ASP A 225 -4.36 26.33 2.81
N SER A 226 -5.07 25.24 3.10
CA SER A 226 -6.36 25.30 3.81
C SER A 226 -6.21 25.08 5.32
N ARG A 227 -5.13 24.39 5.71
CA ARG A 227 -4.63 24.22 7.07
C ARG A 227 -3.12 24.23 7.03
N ALA A 228 -2.48 24.51 8.16
CA ALA A 228 -1.03 24.39 8.25
C ALA A 228 -0.60 22.92 8.22
N VAL A 229 0.45 22.63 7.45
CA VAL A 229 1.19 21.35 7.50
C VAL A 229 2.66 21.64 7.75
N THR A 230 3.27 20.89 8.66
CA THR A 230 4.72 20.93 8.88
C THR A 230 5.35 19.70 8.26
N LEU A 231 6.43 19.90 7.50
CA LEU A 231 7.26 18.86 6.91
C LEU A 231 8.69 18.98 7.45
N VAL A 232 9.35 17.84 7.61
CA VAL A 232 10.75 17.75 8.03
C VAL A 232 11.49 16.88 7.01
N SER A 233 12.68 17.29 6.62
CA SER A 233 13.49 16.55 5.67
C SER A 233 14.99 16.68 5.91
N SER A 234 15.73 15.64 5.53
CA SER A 234 17.20 15.64 5.45
C SER A 234 17.75 15.97 4.06
N PHE A 235 16.92 16.29 3.07
CA PHE A 235 17.38 16.57 1.70
C PHE A 235 16.52 17.55 0.89
N ALA A 236 15.29 17.84 1.31
CA ALA A 236 14.37 18.74 0.62
C ALA A 236 14.10 19.98 1.48
N GLY A 237 14.12 21.15 0.85
CA GLY A 237 13.83 22.43 1.49
C GLY A 237 12.69 23.19 0.80
N PRO A 238 12.55 24.50 1.06
CA PRO A 238 11.51 25.30 0.43
C PRO A 238 11.77 25.57 -1.06
N ASP A 239 13.03 25.61 -1.48
CA ASP A 239 13.41 26.02 -2.83
C ASP A 239 13.58 24.85 -3.83
N PRO A 240 13.32 25.08 -5.13
CA PRO A 240 12.68 26.27 -5.67
C PRO A 240 11.19 26.31 -5.32
N VAL A 241 10.68 27.48 -4.90
CA VAL A 241 9.24 27.67 -4.67
C VAL A 241 8.50 27.61 -6.00
N GLN A 242 7.45 26.78 -6.04
CA GLN A 242 6.65 26.54 -7.25
C GLN A 242 5.29 27.21 -7.15
N LYS A 243 4.83 27.81 -8.24
CA LYS A 243 3.45 28.32 -8.36
C LYS A 243 2.53 27.20 -8.85
N ILE A 244 1.45 26.94 -8.11
CA ILE A 244 0.45 25.93 -8.47
C ILE A 244 -0.95 26.52 -8.49
N GLN A 245 -1.83 25.96 -9.33
CA GLN A 245 -3.23 26.34 -9.39
C GLN A 245 -4.04 25.59 -8.32
N ARG A 246 -4.80 26.34 -7.52
CA ARG A 246 -5.69 25.80 -6.48
C ARG A 246 -7.11 26.31 -6.70
N TRP A 247 -8.09 25.42 -6.53
CA TRP A 247 -9.49 25.81 -6.58
C TRP A 247 -9.89 26.50 -5.28
N ASP A 248 -10.20 27.79 -5.37
CA ASP A 248 -10.80 28.54 -4.29
C ASP A 248 -12.32 28.26 -4.27
N LYS A 249 -12.78 27.62 -3.20
CA LYS A 249 -14.20 27.28 -3.03
C LYS A 249 -15.08 28.51 -2.80
N ALA A 250 -14.55 29.58 -2.18
CA ALA A 250 -15.32 30.78 -1.87
C ALA A 250 -15.61 31.56 -3.15
N ASN A 251 -14.58 31.77 -3.97
CA ASN A 251 -14.68 32.55 -5.20
C ASN A 251 -15.03 31.70 -6.43
N LYS A 252 -15.01 30.36 -6.32
CA LYS A 252 -15.25 29.41 -7.42
C LYS A 252 -14.32 29.67 -8.62
N THR A 253 -13.07 29.99 -8.34
CA THR A 253 -12.04 30.28 -9.34
C THR A 253 -10.75 29.55 -8.99
N TYR A 254 -9.87 29.42 -9.97
CA TYR A 254 -8.50 28.97 -9.71
C TYR A 254 -7.64 30.16 -9.31
N VAL A 255 -6.88 29.98 -8.24
CA VAL A 255 -5.91 30.95 -7.72
C VAL A 255 -4.52 30.34 -7.76
N GLU A 256 -3.53 31.18 -8.02
CA GLU A 256 -2.13 30.78 -7.98
C GLU A 256 -1.62 30.84 -6.54
N VAL A 257 -1.02 29.74 -6.09
CA VAL A 257 -0.54 29.55 -4.72
C VAL A 257 0.93 29.14 -4.76
N GLU A 258 1.75 29.78 -3.93
CA GLU A 258 3.13 29.37 -3.73
C GLU A 258 3.20 28.06 -2.95
N ARG A 259 3.97 27.12 -3.47
CA ARG A 259 4.18 25.79 -2.89
C ARG A 259 5.69 25.54 -2.74
N PRO A 260 6.20 25.39 -1.51
CA PRO A 260 7.56 24.96 -1.27
C PRO A 260 7.92 23.63 -1.94
N SER A 261 9.16 23.46 -2.40
CA SER A 261 9.63 22.26 -3.11
C SER A 261 9.44 20.96 -2.30
N ILE A 262 9.70 21.00 -0.99
CA ILE A 262 9.46 19.88 -0.06
C ILE A 262 8.00 19.39 -0.08
N VAL A 263 7.03 20.31 -0.20
CA VAL A 263 5.59 20.00 -0.27
C VAL A 263 5.31 19.24 -1.58
N GLY A 264 5.85 19.71 -2.70
CA GLY A 264 5.75 19.00 -3.98
C GLY A 264 6.39 17.62 -3.95
N THR A 265 7.57 17.52 -3.36
CA THR A 265 8.35 16.27 -3.23
C THR A 265 7.61 15.24 -2.38
N TYR A 266 7.07 15.63 -1.23
CA TYR A 266 6.30 14.74 -0.36
C TYR A 266 5.05 14.19 -1.06
N ASN A 267 4.25 15.07 -1.65
CA ASN A 267 3.00 14.68 -2.32
C ASN A 267 3.23 13.71 -3.49
N LYS A 268 4.36 13.85 -4.19
CA LYS A 268 4.71 12.99 -5.31
C LYS A 268 5.02 11.55 -4.89
N TYR A 269 5.56 11.34 -3.70
CA TYR A 269 6.19 10.07 -3.34
C TYR A 269 5.60 9.35 -2.12
N MET A 270 4.78 10.01 -1.29
CA MET A 270 4.14 9.39 -0.11
C MET A 270 3.08 8.33 -0.48
N GLY A 271 2.38 8.46 -1.61
CA GLY A 271 1.17 7.68 -1.92
C GLY A 271 1.37 6.22 -2.35
N GLY A 272 2.54 5.62 -2.15
CA GLY A 272 2.83 4.25 -2.57
C GLY A 272 2.00 3.21 -1.82
N VAL A 273 1.83 3.36 -0.49
CA VAL A 273 0.99 2.46 0.32
C VAL A 273 -0.48 2.60 -0.07
N ASP A 274 -1.00 3.82 -0.23
CA ASP A 274 -2.37 4.03 -0.69
C ASP A 274 -2.65 3.46 -2.08
N LEU A 275 -1.66 3.51 -2.98
CA LEU A 275 -1.76 2.89 -4.28
C LEU A 275 -1.89 1.37 -4.16
N LEU A 276 -1.10 0.74 -3.30
CA LEU A 276 -1.21 -0.69 -2.98
C LEU A 276 -2.58 -1.02 -2.36
N ASP A 277 -3.08 -0.21 -1.42
CA ASP A 277 -4.41 -0.33 -0.84
C ASP A 277 -5.50 -0.27 -1.93
N SER A 278 -5.37 0.64 -2.89
CA SER A 278 -6.28 0.74 -4.04
C SER A 278 -6.25 -0.51 -4.93
N PHE A 279 -5.09 -1.16 -5.06
CA PHE A 279 -4.95 -2.41 -5.81
C PHE A 279 -5.57 -3.59 -5.07
N THR A 280 -5.37 -3.70 -3.75
CA THR A 280 -6.03 -4.73 -2.94
C THR A 280 -7.54 -4.51 -2.80
N ALA A 281 -8.01 -3.28 -3.00
CA ALA A 281 -9.43 -2.96 -3.03
C ALA A 281 -10.16 -3.67 -4.19
N LYS A 282 -9.44 -3.93 -5.29
CA LYS A 282 -9.96 -4.58 -6.50
C LYS A 282 -9.84 -6.10 -6.40
N TYR A 283 -10.80 -6.80 -6.98
CA TYR A 283 -10.82 -8.26 -7.10
C TYR A 283 -10.70 -9.03 -5.77
N LYS A 284 -11.30 -8.49 -4.69
CA LYS A 284 -11.27 -9.11 -3.36
C LYS A 284 -11.89 -10.51 -3.39
N SER A 285 -11.26 -11.44 -2.68
CA SER A 285 -11.85 -12.77 -2.46
C SER A 285 -13.06 -12.68 -1.52
N PRO A 286 -14.20 -13.34 -1.82
CA PRO A 286 -15.38 -13.37 -0.93
C PRO A 286 -15.22 -14.30 0.28
N MET A 287 -13.99 -14.62 0.67
CA MET A 287 -13.71 -15.59 1.71
C MET A 287 -14.25 -15.14 3.08
N LYS A 288 -14.92 -16.07 3.78
CA LYS A 288 -15.27 -15.96 5.19
C LYS A 288 -14.65 -17.11 5.97
N SER A 289 -14.07 -16.80 7.13
CA SER A 289 -13.56 -17.80 8.08
C SER A 289 -13.79 -17.33 9.52
N GLY A 290 -13.93 -18.28 10.46
CA GLY A 290 -13.84 -18.01 11.89
C GLY A 290 -12.39 -17.90 12.39
N ARG A 291 -11.41 -18.28 11.54
CA ARG A 291 -10.00 -18.34 11.90
C ARG A 291 -9.29 -17.07 11.39
N TRP A 292 -8.82 -16.23 12.30
CA TRP A 292 -8.28 -14.90 11.97
C TRP A 292 -7.08 -14.95 11.00
N TYR A 293 -6.17 -15.91 11.18
CA TYR A 293 -4.93 -16.00 10.40
C TYR A 293 -5.19 -16.29 8.92
N VAL A 294 -6.34 -16.87 8.61
CA VAL A 294 -6.74 -17.13 7.23
C VAL A 294 -6.98 -15.81 6.48
N TYR A 295 -7.46 -14.74 7.13
CA TYR A 295 -7.64 -13.44 6.48
C TYR A 295 -6.30 -12.80 6.11
N ILE A 296 -5.32 -12.86 7.03
CA ILE A 296 -3.97 -12.33 6.78
C ILE A 296 -3.27 -13.15 5.68
N PHE A 297 -3.42 -14.47 5.71
CA PHE A 297 -2.92 -15.37 4.67
C PHE A 297 -3.45 -14.97 3.28
N TRP A 298 -4.77 -14.88 3.10
CA TRP A 298 -5.31 -14.54 1.78
C TRP A 298 -5.00 -13.11 1.37
N HIS A 299 -4.93 -12.18 2.31
CA HIS A 299 -4.50 -10.82 2.01
C HIS A 299 -3.07 -10.78 1.46
N THR A 300 -2.14 -11.49 2.11
CA THR A 300 -0.74 -11.60 1.63
C THR A 300 -0.63 -12.35 0.30
N ILE A 301 -1.51 -13.31 -0.01
CA ILE A 301 -1.64 -13.87 -1.37
C ILE A 301 -2.02 -12.79 -2.38
N ILE A 302 -3.01 -11.93 -2.09
CA ILE A 302 -3.38 -10.84 -3.01
C ILE A 302 -2.21 -9.87 -3.21
N LEU A 303 -1.49 -9.52 -2.14
CA LEU A 303 -0.28 -8.71 -2.21
C LEU A 303 0.79 -9.37 -3.10
N ALA A 304 1.02 -10.68 -2.96
CA ALA A 304 1.95 -11.42 -3.82
C ALA A 304 1.55 -11.34 -5.29
N VAL A 305 0.25 -11.49 -5.60
CA VAL A 305 -0.24 -11.35 -6.98
C VAL A 305 -0.05 -9.92 -7.48
N ILE A 306 -0.24 -8.89 -6.64
CA ILE A 306 0.01 -7.47 -7.00
C ILE A 306 1.49 -7.26 -7.32
N ASN A 307 2.39 -7.70 -6.45
CA ASN A 307 3.83 -7.62 -6.69
C ASN A 307 4.21 -8.33 -7.99
N ALA A 308 3.73 -9.55 -8.23
CA ALA A 308 4.01 -10.28 -9.46
C ALA A 308 3.54 -9.51 -10.72
N TRP A 309 2.36 -8.87 -10.66
CA TRP A 309 1.85 -8.06 -11.77
C TRP A 309 2.68 -6.78 -11.99
N LEU A 310 3.11 -6.11 -10.91
CA LEU A 310 3.96 -4.92 -10.99
C LEU A 310 5.35 -5.26 -11.55
N LEU A 311 5.93 -6.38 -11.13
CA LEU A 311 7.18 -6.91 -11.68
C LEU A 311 7.02 -7.24 -13.17
N TYR A 312 5.97 -7.97 -13.55
CA TYR A 312 5.65 -8.22 -14.96
C TYR A 312 5.58 -6.93 -15.77
N LYS A 313 4.88 -5.90 -15.28
CA LYS A 313 4.81 -4.60 -15.97
C LYS A 313 6.16 -3.91 -16.08
N ARG A 314 7.00 -4.02 -15.05
CA ARG A 314 8.36 -3.46 -15.05
C ARG A 314 9.21 -4.14 -16.12
N ASP A 315 9.15 -5.46 -16.21
CA ASP A 315 9.91 -6.25 -17.17
C ASP A 315 9.42 -6.02 -18.61
N CYS A 316 8.10 -5.98 -18.84
CA CYS A 316 7.53 -5.61 -20.15
C CYS A 316 8.00 -4.21 -20.61
N LYS A 317 8.09 -3.25 -19.68
CA LYS A 317 8.59 -1.90 -19.99
C LYS A 317 10.08 -1.94 -20.35
N ALA A 318 10.89 -2.69 -19.61
CA ALA A 318 12.31 -2.87 -19.90
C ALA A 318 12.54 -3.52 -21.29
N LEU A 319 11.68 -4.48 -21.65
CA LEU A 319 11.66 -5.15 -22.96
C LEU A 319 10.98 -4.32 -24.06
N LYS A 320 10.54 -3.09 -23.77
CA LYS A 320 9.87 -2.19 -24.73
C LYS A 320 8.64 -2.80 -25.42
N MET A 321 7.89 -3.65 -24.72
CA MET A 321 6.68 -4.26 -25.27
C MET A 321 5.60 -3.22 -25.57
N PRO A 322 4.79 -3.40 -26.65
CA PRO A 322 3.65 -2.54 -26.93
C PRO A 322 2.64 -2.54 -25.78
N LYS A 323 2.11 -1.36 -25.40
CA LYS A 323 1.20 -1.23 -24.25
C LYS A 323 -0.06 -2.11 -24.38
N GLN A 324 -0.51 -2.36 -25.60
CA GLN A 324 -1.69 -3.17 -25.92
C GLN A 324 -1.47 -4.66 -25.62
N GLU A 325 -0.22 -5.11 -25.60
CA GLU A 325 0.17 -6.49 -25.29
C GLU A 325 0.42 -6.71 -23.79
N ILE A 326 0.57 -5.63 -23.02
CA ILE A 326 0.80 -5.71 -21.58
C ILE A 326 -0.52 -5.97 -20.87
N LEU A 327 -0.62 -7.12 -20.19
CA LEU A 327 -1.80 -7.53 -19.46
C LEU A 327 -2.15 -6.51 -18.37
N ASN A 328 -3.41 -6.07 -18.37
CA ASN A 328 -3.94 -5.32 -17.24
C ASN A 328 -4.13 -6.24 -16.03
N ARG A 329 -4.38 -5.65 -14.85
CA ARG A 329 -4.51 -6.38 -13.59
C ARG A 329 -5.51 -7.55 -13.65
N ARG A 330 -6.65 -7.34 -14.31
CA ARG A 330 -7.73 -8.33 -14.42
C ARG A 330 -7.27 -9.52 -15.25
N GLN A 331 -6.67 -9.26 -16.41
CA GLN A 331 -6.17 -10.27 -17.34
C GLN A 331 -5.04 -11.08 -16.70
N PHE A 332 -4.04 -10.40 -16.12
CA PHE A 332 -2.93 -11.05 -15.43
C PHE A 332 -3.41 -12.01 -14.32
N GLN A 333 -4.35 -11.57 -13.48
CA GLN A 333 -4.91 -12.43 -12.44
C GLN A 333 -5.74 -13.59 -13.01
N ALA A 334 -6.44 -13.39 -14.14
CA ALA A 334 -7.20 -14.45 -14.80
C ALA A 334 -6.26 -15.55 -15.32
N ASP A 335 -5.15 -15.15 -15.95
CA ASP A 335 -4.15 -16.06 -16.52
C ASP A 335 -3.38 -16.79 -15.42
N LEU A 336 -2.97 -16.09 -14.37
CA LEU A 336 -2.37 -16.70 -13.19
C LEU A 336 -3.31 -17.73 -12.55
N ALA A 337 -4.60 -17.38 -12.40
CA ALA A 337 -5.57 -18.27 -11.80
C ALA A 337 -5.82 -19.53 -12.65
N SER A 338 -5.85 -19.40 -13.98
CA SER A 338 -5.92 -20.56 -14.89
C SER A 338 -4.66 -21.42 -14.78
N SER A 339 -3.49 -20.79 -14.81
CA SER A 339 -2.21 -21.48 -14.72
C SER A 339 -2.11 -22.31 -13.44
N LEU A 340 -2.44 -21.73 -12.28
CA LEU A 340 -2.43 -22.43 -10.99
C LEU A 340 -3.43 -23.59 -10.89
N ILE A 341 -4.54 -23.56 -11.63
CA ILE A 341 -5.51 -24.68 -11.70
C ILE A 341 -4.93 -25.84 -12.52
N LEU A 342 -4.17 -25.51 -13.57
CA LEU A 342 -3.58 -26.48 -14.48
C LEU A 342 -2.23 -27.04 -13.97
N VAL A 343 -1.65 -26.44 -12.93
CA VAL A 343 -0.47 -26.97 -12.24
C VAL A 343 -0.83 -28.37 -11.72
N ASN A 344 -0.13 -29.38 -12.24
CA ASN A 344 -0.31 -30.82 -11.98
C ASN A 344 -1.51 -31.49 -12.67
N THR A 345 -2.21 -30.82 -13.59
CA THR A 345 -3.09 -31.54 -14.53
C THR A 345 -2.24 -32.03 -15.69
N ALA A 346 -2.35 -33.32 -16.06
CA ALA A 346 -1.74 -33.81 -17.28
C ALA A 346 -2.25 -32.96 -18.47
N PRO A 347 -1.39 -32.59 -19.43
CA PRO A 347 -1.80 -31.78 -20.56
C PRO A 347 -2.90 -32.53 -21.32
N THR A 348 -4.14 -32.03 -21.21
CA THR A 348 -5.24 -32.50 -22.03
C THR A 348 -5.07 -31.81 -23.37
N VAL A 349 -4.61 -32.58 -24.36
CA VAL A 349 -4.62 -32.16 -25.77
C VAL A 349 -6.06 -31.84 -26.13
N THR A 350 -6.40 -30.55 -26.13
CA THR A 350 -7.66 -30.06 -26.68
C THR A 350 -7.30 -29.22 -27.88
N SER A 351 -7.57 -29.78 -29.07
CA SER A 351 -7.45 -29.09 -30.34
C SER A 351 -8.29 -27.81 -30.27
N ARG A 352 -7.64 -26.64 -30.39
CA ARG A 352 -8.35 -25.38 -30.60
C ARG A 352 -9.04 -25.46 -31.96
N SER A 353 -10.36 -25.55 -31.98
CA SER A 353 -11.14 -25.24 -33.18
C SER A 353 -10.98 -23.75 -33.52
N PRO A 354 -10.87 -23.36 -34.80
CA PRO A 354 -10.72 -21.95 -35.18
C PRO A 354 -11.99 -21.17 -34.83
N LEU A 355 -11.82 -20.03 -34.16
CA LEU A 355 -12.89 -19.04 -33.97
C LEU A 355 -13.26 -18.44 -35.33
N ASN A 356 -14.46 -18.73 -35.81
CA ASN A 356 -15.06 -18.05 -36.95
C ASN A 356 -15.19 -16.55 -36.66
N ALA A 357 -14.53 -15.73 -37.48
CA ALA A 357 -14.68 -14.30 -37.49
C ALA A 357 -16.03 -13.91 -38.10
N GLN A 358 -17.02 -13.58 -37.26
CA GLN A 358 -18.21 -12.87 -37.72
C GLN A 358 -17.98 -11.36 -37.64
N LYS A 359 -17.96 -10.74 -38.82
CA LYS A 359 -17.95 -9.28 -39.05
C LYS A 359 -19.14 -8.62 -38.35
N ARG A 360 -18.89 -7.54 -37.60
CA ARG A 360 -19.95 -6.62 -37.14
C ARG A 360 -20.30 -5.62 -38.25
N PRO A 361 -21.57 -5.22 -38.42
CA PRO A 361 -21.93 -4.14 -39.31
C PRO A 361 -21.60 -2.77 -38.71
N SER A 362 -21.27 -1.84 -39.59
CA SER A 362 -21.03 -0.42 -39.32
C SER A 362 -22.33 0.37 -39.16
N SER A 363 -22.45 1.11 -38.07
CA SER A 363 -23.27 2.31 -37.89
C SER A 363 -22.47 3.20 -36.93
N GLY A 364 -22.36 4.51 -37.06
CA GLY A 364 -23.20 5.54 -37.65
C GLY A 364 -23.00 6.75 -36.72
N ASP A 365 -22.62 7.88 -37.30
CA ASP A 365 -22.09 9.08 -36.67
C ASP A 365 -23.01 9.70 -35.60
N GLY A 366 -22.42 10.32 -34.57
CA GLY A 366 -23.15 10.98 -33.48
C GLY A 366 -22.28 11.34 -32.29
N SER A 367 -21.61 12.48 -32.35
CA SER A 367 -20.84 13.06 -31.23
C SER A 367 -21.75 13.82 -30.25
N PRO A 368 -21.64 13.61 -28.93
CA PRO A 368 -22.11 14.56 -27.91
C PRO A 368 -20.93 15.28 -27.22
N PRO A 369 -21.20 16.44 -26.58
CA PRO A 369 -20.19 17.46 -26.29
C PRO A 369 -19.34 17.16 -25.05
N ASN A 370 -18.17 17.81 -25.03
CA ASN A 370 -17.15 17.83 -23.99
C ASN A 370 -17.68 17.77 -22.55
N GLY A 371 -17.39 16.68 -21.86
CA GLY A 371 -17.39 16.60 -20.40
C GLY A 371 -16.11 17.20 -19.80
N PRO A 372 -16.11 17.57 -18.50
CA PRO A 372 -15.02 18.33 -17.89
C PRO A 372 -13.72 17.52 -17.84
N HIS A 373 -12.62 18.19 -18.14
CA HIS A 373 -11.26 17.67 -18.07
C HIS A 373 -10.89 17.11 -16.68
N PRO A 374 -9.91 16.19 -16.60
CA PRO A 374 -9.59 15.46 -15.38
C PRO A 374 -9.08 16.38 -14.26
N ARG A 375 -9.54 16.13 -13.03
CA ARG A 375 -8.92 16.67 -11.81
C ARG A 375 -7.50 16.16 -11.70
N ASP A 376 -6.56 17.06 -11.41
CA ASP A 376 -5.17 16.74 -11.05
C ASP A 376 -5.15 15.82 -9.80
N PRO A 377 -4.62 14.58 -9.88
CA PRO A 377 -4.66 13.61 -8.77
C PRO A 377 -3.64 13.85 -7.64
N THR A 378 -2.81 14.90 -7.69
CA THR A 378 -1.54 14.93 -6.95
C THR A 378 -1.57 15.44 -5.51
N LEU A 379 -2.72 15.72 -4.88
CA LEU A 379 -2.74 16.60 -3.68
C LEU A 379 -3.52 16.09 -2.45
N HIS A 380 -3.77 14.78 -2.31
CA HIS A 380 -4.64 14.28 -1.24
C HIS A 380 -3.95 14.01 0.13
N TRP A 381 -2.62 13.89 0.19
CA TRP A 381 -1.96 13.23 1.33
C TRP A 381 -1.70 14.10 2.56
N MET A 382 -1.57 15.42 2.40
CA MET A 382 -1.14 16.32 3.50
C MET A 382 -2.12 16.44 4.66
N TYR A 383 -3.41 16.22 4.41
CA TYR A 383 -4.47 16.52 5.38
C TYR A 383 -5.10 15.28 6.00
N ALA A 384 -4.59 14.08 5.71
CA ALA A 384 -5.28 12.86 6.09
C ALA A 384 -5.40 12.69 7.62
N ARG A 385 -4.47 13.21 8.43
CA ARG A 385 -4.48 13.10 9.92
C ARG A 385 -3.68 14.20 10.66
N THR A 386 -3.85 15.46 10.27
CA THR A 386 -3.39 16.62 11.09
C THR A 386 -4.25 16.79 12.32
#